data_AF-A0A669KB43-F1
#
_entry.id   AF-A0A669KB43-F1
#
_cell.length_a   1.000
_cell.length_b   1.000
_cell.length_c   1.000
_cell.angle_alpha   90.00
_cell.angle_beta   90.00
_cell.angle_gamma   90.00
#
_symmetry.space_group_name_H-M   'P 1'
#
loop_
_entity.id
_entity.type
_entity.pdbx_description
1 polymer ?
#
loop_
_entity_poly.entity_id
_entity_poly.type
_entity_poly.pdbx_seq_one_letter_code
_entity_poly.pdbx_strand_id
1 'polypeptide(L)'
;AISQCLCSILPLVEYFLTGKYITALQNDCSEVATAFAYLMTDMWLGDSDCVSPEIFWSALGNLYPAFTKKMQQDAQEFLICVLNELHEALKKV
;
A
#
# COMPACT_ATOMS: atom_id res chain seq x y z
N ALA A 1 -1.88 -5.37 11.23
CA ALA A 1 -3.21 -4.82 11.56
C ALA A 1 -3.64 -3.74 10.56
N ILE A 2 -2.90 -2.64 10.41
CA ILE A 2 -3.28 -1.53 9.52
C ILE A 2 -3.48 -1.94 8.05
N SER A 3 -2.59 -2.75 7.47
CA SER A 3 -2.75 -3.21 6.08
C SER A 3 -4.06 -3.97 5.85
N GLN A 4 -4.45 -4.84 6.79
CA GLN A 4 -5.73 -5.56 6.76
C GLN A 4 -6.92 -4.58 6.87
N CYS A 5 -6.83 -3.56 7.74
CA CYS A 5 -7.87 -2.53 7.86
C CYS A 5 -8.05 -1.74 6.56
N LEU A 6 -6.95 -1.31 5.92
CA LEU A 6 -7.01 -0.61 4.63
C LEU A 6 -7.57 -1.52 3.53
N CYS A 7 -7.17 -2.80 3.52
CA CYS A 7 -7.70 -3.80 2.60
C CYS A 7 -9.16 -4.19 2.89
N SER A 8 -9.76 -3.71 3.97
CA SER A 8 -11.19 -3.90 4.26
C SER A 8 -12.05 -2.72 3.79
N ILE A 9 -11.45 -1.63 3.30
CA ILE A 9 -12.17 -0.45 2.82
C ILE A 9 -12.67 -0.72 1.40
N LEU A 10 -13.92 -1.14 1.27
CA LEU A 10 -14.49 -1.62 0.00
C LEU A 10 -14.28 -0.65 -1.20
N PRO A 11 -14.49 0.67 -1.09
CA PRO A 11 -14.23 1.58 -2.21
C PRO A 11 -12.77 1.60 -2.64
N LEU A 12 -11.83 1.44 -1.70
CA LEU A 12 -10.40 1.39 -1.98
C LEU A 12 -10.06 0.08 -2.69
N VAL A 13 -10.62 -1.04 -2.20
CA VAL A 13 -10.47 -2.36 -2.79
C VAL A 13 -10.94 -2.37 -4.24
N GLU A 14 -12.17 -1.91 -4.50
CA GLU A 14 -12.72 -1.84 -5.85
C GLU A 14 -11.85 -0.97 -6.76
N TYR A 15 -11.33 0.15 -6.26
CA TYR A 15 -10.50 1.05 -7.05
C TYR A 15 -9.20 0.40 -7.53
N PHE A 16 -8.51 -0.33 -6.65
CA PHE A 16 -7.27 -1.04 -6.99
C PHE A 16 -7.53 -2.30 -7.81
N LEU A 17 -8.51 -3.14 -7.42
CA LEU A 17 -8.80 -4.39 -8.13
C LEU A 17 -9.35 -4.18 -9.55
N THR A 18 -10.04 -3.06 -9.80
CA THR A 18 -10.48 -2.70 -11.17
C THR A 18 -9.36 -2.09 -12.03
N GLY A 19 -8.16 -1.88 -11.48
CA GLY A 19 -7.03 -1.29 -12.20
C GLY A 19 -7.17 0.20 -12.49
N LYS A 20 -8.22 0.87 -11.98
CA LYS A 20 -8.46 2.31 -12.23
C LYS A 20 -7.28 3.18 -11.77
N TYR A 21 -6.58 2.76 -10.72
CA TYR A 21 -5.41 3.43 -10.17
C TYR A 21 -4.28 3.63 -11.20
N ILE A 22 -4.13 2.72 -12.18
CA ILE A 22 -3.04 2.75 -13.17
C ILE A 22 -3.08 4.05 -13.98
N THR A 23 -4.28 4.52 -14.33
CA THR A 23 -4.46 5.78 -15.09
C THR A 23 -4.22 7.04 -14.27
N ALA A 24 -4.25 6.92 -12.94
CA ALA A 24 -4.03 8.04 -12.02
C ALA A 24 -2.59 8.08 -11.48
N LEU A 25 -1.78 7.06 -11.77
CA LEU A 25 -0.46 6.89 -11.21
C LEU A 25 0.53 7.92 -11.75
N GLN A 26 1.19 8.65 -10.85
CA GLN A 26 2.31 9.53 -11.18
C GLN A 26 3.65 8.78 -11.04
N ASN A 27 4.62 9.07 -11.91
CA ASN A 27 5.87 8.28 -12.01
C ASN A 27 6.70 8.24 -10.71
N ASP A 28 6.74 9.33 -9.93
CA ASP A 28 7.69 9.48 -8.82
C ASP A 28 7.31 8.72 -7.53
N CYS A 29 6.01 8.46 -7.29
CA CYS A 29 5.52 7.71 -6.12
C CYS A 29 4.84 6.38 -6.53
N SER A 30 5.13 5.89 -7.74
CA SER A 30 4.45 4.73 -8.33
C SER A 30 4.73 3.41 -7.60
N GLU A 31 5.91 3.26 -6.99
CA GLU A 31 6.37 1.99 -6.41
C GLU A 31 5.52 1.55 -5.21
N VAL A 32 5.26 2.44 -4.24
CA VAL A 32 4.46 2.12 -3.05
C VAL A 32 3.01 1.83 -3.42
N ALA A 33 2.40 2.64 -4.28
CA ALA A 33 1.03 2.42 -4.74
C ALA A 33 0.89 1.12 -5.53
N THR A 34 1.89 0.76 -6.35
CA THR A 34 1.91 -0.50 -7.10
C THR A 34 2.09 -1.70 -6.16
N ALA A 35 3.02 -1.62 -5.21
CA ALA A 35 3.23 -2.68 -4.22
C ALA A 35 2.00 -2.87 -3.32
N PHE A 36 1.30 -1.79 -2.99
CA PHE A 36 0.03 -1.84 -2.26
C PHE A 36 -1.08 -2.52 -3.08
N ALA A 37 -1.17 -2.22 -4.37
CA ALA A 37 -2.12 -2.88 -5.27
C ALA A 37 -1.88 -4.40 -5.37
N TYR A 38 -0.60 -4.83 -5.43
CA TYR A 38 -0.26 -6.25 -5.40
C TYR A 38 -0.65 -6.90 -4.07
N LEU A 39 -0.30 -6.29 -2.94
CA LEU A 39 -0.70 -6.79 -1.62
C LEU A 39 -2.22 -6.95 -1.51
N MET A 40 -2.97 -5.97 -2.00
CA MET A 40 -4.43 -6.02 -2.00
C MET A 40 -4.99 -7.12 -2.92
N THR A 41 -4.35 -7.34 -4.07
CA THR A 41 -4.73 -8.40 -5.01
C THR A 41 -4.50 -9.78 -4.37
N ASP A 42 -3.33 -10.00 -3.76
CA ASP A 42 -3.02 -11.25 -3.07
C ASP A 42 -3.98 -11.51 -1.91
N MET A 43 -4.41 -10.48 -1.19
CA MET A 43 -5.34 -10.60 -0.07
C MET A 43 -6.79 -10.91 -0.49
N TRP A 44 -7.24 -10.42 -1.65
CA TRP A 44 -8.64 -10.55 -2.08
C TRP A 44 -8.88 -11.63 -3.14
N LEU A 45 -7.90 -11.87 -4.01
CA LEU A 45 -8.00 -12.82 -5.11
C LEU A 45 -7.06 -14.02 -4.95
N GLY A 46 -6.14 -13.98 -3.98
CA GLY A 46 -5.23 -15.08 -3.72
C GLY A 46 -5.90 -16.24 -2.98
N ASP A 47 -5.41 -17.45 -3.24
CA ASP A 47 -5.88 -18.69 -2.60
C ASP A 47 -5.15 -19.00 -1.28
N SER A 48 -4.36 -18.06 -0.75
CA SER A 48 -3.50 -18.29 0.43
C SER A 48 -4.14 -17.78 1.72
N ASP A 49 -4.11 -18.60 2.77
CA ASP A 49 -4.57 -18.22 4.11
C ASP A 49 -3.74 -17.09 4.75
N CYS A 50 -2.54 -16.83 4.21
CA CYS A 50 -1.64 -15.79 4.67
C CYS A 50 -0.92 -15.16 3.48
N VAL A 51 -0.76 -13.84 3.51
CA VAL A 51 -0.09 -13.05 2.47
C VAL A 51 1.11 -12.33 3.08
N SER A 52 2.27 -12.42 2.43
CA SER A 52 3.48 -11.72 2.85
C SER A 52 3.47 -10.26 2.36
N PRO A 53 3.59 -9.26 3.26
CA PRO A 53 3.67 -7.86 2.86
C PRO A 53 5.09 -7.40 2.52
N GLU A 54 6.04 -8.31 2.27
CA GLU A 54 7.47 -8.00 2.12
C GLU A 54 7.77 -6.99 1.00
N ILE A 55 7.13 -7.16 -0.16
CA ILE A 55 7.31 -6.24 -1.30
C ILE A 55 6.82 -4.83 -0.94
N PHE A 56 5.66 -4.75 -0.29
CA PHE A 56 5.11 -3.47 0.18
C PHE A 56 5.99 -2.81 1.24
N TRP A 57 6.49 -3.59 2.21
CA TRP A 57 7.42 -3.09 3.22
C TRP A 57 8.75 -2.63 2.64
N SER A 58 9.26 -3.33 1.63
CA SER A 58 10.49 -2.93 0.94
C SER A 58 10.31 -1.58 0.22
N ALA A 59 9.22 -1.43 -0.53
CA ALA A 59 8.90 -0.18 -1.22
C ALA A 59 8.75 0.99 -0.23
N LEU A 60 8.06 0.76 0.89
CA LEU A 60 7.89 1.78 1.93
C LEU A 60 9.21 2.11 2.65
N GLY A 61 10.05 1.10 2.90
CA GLY A 61 11.35 1.26 3.55
C GLY A 61 12.35 2.08 2.74
N ASN A 62 12.24 2.08 1.40
CA ASN A 62 13.06 2.91 0.52
C ASN A 62 12.77 4.42 0.71
N LEU A 63 11.50 4.78 0.97
CA LEU A 63 11.09 6.17 1.21
C LEU A 63 11.21 6.58 2.67
N TYR A 64 10.96 5.63 3.59
CA TYR A 64 10.97 5.85 5.03
C TYR A 64 11.95 4.89 5.70
N PRO A 65 13.26 5.23 5.74
CA PRO A 65 14.28 4.37 6.36
C PRO A 65 14.00 4.00 7.81
N ALA A 66 13.19 4.80 8.53
CA ALA A 66 12.72 4.50 9.88
C ALA A 66 12.01 3.14 9.98
N PHE A 67 11.32 2.71 8.92
CA PHE A 67 10.60 1.46 8.83
C PHE A 67 11.47 0.24 8.49
N THR A 68 12.73 0.46 8.05
CA THR A 68 13.67 -0.64 7.81
C THR A 68 14.28 -1.21 9.10
N LYS A 69 14.20 -0.43 10.19
CA LYS A 69 14.63 -0.89 11.51
C LYS A 69 13.58 -1.85 12.05
N LYS A 70 14.02 -3.03 12.50
CA LYS A 70 13.19 -4.05 13.17
C LYS A 70 12.77 -3.61 14.59
N MET A 71 12.21 -2.41 14.70
CA MET A 71 11.66 -1.82 15.92
C MET A 71 10.14 -1.80 15.84
N GLN A 72 9.47 -1.80 16.99
CA GLN A 72 8.04 -1.57 17.05
C GLN A 72 7.73 -0.19 16.49
N GLN A 73 6.81 -0.14 15.53
CA GLN A 73 6.39 1.10 14.88
C GLN A 73 5.05 1.54 15.46
N ASP A 74 4.85 2.86 15.52
CA ASP A 74 3.54 3.40 15.85
C ASP A 74 2.57 3.12 14.68
N ALA A 75 1.43 2.52 14.98
CA ALA A 75 0.44 2.14 13.97
C ALA A 75 -0.21 3.36 13.27
N GLN A 76 -0.34 4.47 13.98
CA GLN A 76 -0.89 5.72 13.45
C GLN A 76 0.13 6.42 12.56
N GLU A 77 1.42 6.45 12.95
CA GLU A 77 2.49 6.98 12.09
C GLU A 77 2.57 6.20 10.77
N PHE A 78 2.57 4.86 10.86
CA PHE A 78 2.56 4.00 9.68
C PHE A 78 1.33 4.27 8.78
N LEU A 79 0.14 4.37 9.37
CA LEU A 79 -1.08 4.67 8.62
C LEU A 79 -0.97 6.00 7.86
N ILE A 80 -0.48 7.05 8.53
CA ILE A 80 -0.32 8.37 7.91
C ILE A 80 0.67 8.31 6.75
N CYS A 81 1.82 7.65 6.91
CA CYS A 81 2.80 7.49 5.85
C CYS A 81 2.19 6.80 4.62
N VAL A 82 1.51 5.68 4.81
CA VAL A 82 0.88 4.94 3.70
C VAL A 82 -0.17 5.79 3.00
N LEU A 83 -1.04 6.48 3.74
CA LEU A 83 -2.07 7.33 3.14
C LEU A 83 -1.46 8.51 2.37
N ASN A 84 -0.38 9.10 2.88
CA ASN A 84 0.32 10.18 2.21
C ASN A 84 0.94 9.71 0.88
N GLU A 85 1.62 8.55 0.87
CA GLU A 85 2.19 7.99 -0.36
C GLU A 85 1.11 7.64 -1.38
N LEU A 86 0.01 7.03 -0.94
CA LEU A 86 -1.11 6.74 -1.83
C LEU A 86 -1.74 8.02 -2.39
N HIS A 87 -1.88 9.06 -1.57
CA HIS A 87 -2.39 10.35 -2.02
C HIS A 87 -1.48 11.00 -3.05
N GLU A 88 -0.18 11.09 -2.76
CA GLU A 88 0.80 11.70 -3.65
C GLU A 88 0.93 10.94 -4.97
N ALA A 89 0.85 9.60 -4.94
CA ALA A 89 0.90 8.76 -6.14
C ALA A 89 -0.35 8.87 -7.03
N LEU A 90 -1.53 9.16 -6.45
CA LEU A 90 -2.83 9.08 -7.13
C LEU A 90 -3.54 10.44 -7.30
N LYS A 91 -2.99 11.52 -6.72
CA LYS A 91 -3.57 12.86 -6.86
C LYS A 91 -3.60 13.26 -8.34
N LYS A 92 -4.69 13.90 -8.75
CA LYS A 92 -4.79 14.52 -10.07
C LYS A 92 -4.23 15.94 -9.96
N VAL A 93 -3.28 16.29 -10.85
CA VAL A 93 -2.80 17.67 -11.02
C VAL A 93 -3.89 18.52 -11.64
#